data_AF-A0A1W2H9M0-F1
#
_entry.id   AF-A0A1W2H9M0-F1
#
_cell.length_a   1.000
_cell.length_b   1.000
_cell.length_c   1.000
_cell.angle_alpha   90.00
_cell.angle_beta   90.00
_cell.angle_gamma   90.00
#
_symmetry.space_group_name_H-M   'P 1'
#
loop_
_entity.id
_entity.type
_entity.pdbx_description
1 polymer ?
#
loop_
_entity_poly.entity_id
_entity_poly.type
_entity_poly.pdbx_seq_one_letter_code
_entity_poly.pdbx_strand_id
1 'polypeptide(L)' 'MKKRLNITIEEKLLNKIKKYAIEQETSLSNLVEEHFEEMLKPKRKLTKKIGLVEFKESLPPSKKEFPQDWDWKKEYRM' A
#
# COMPACT_ATOMS: atom_id res chain seq x y z
N MET A 1 -12.13 21.18 -12.60
CA MET A 1 -11.43 22.48 -12.43
C MET A 1 -10.54 22.38 -11.20
N LYS A 2 -9.25 22.73 -11.29
CA LYS A 2 -8.34 22.71 -10.13
C LYS A 2 -8.50 23.99 -9.30
N LYS A 3 -8.49 23.88 -7.97
CA LYS A 3 -8.48 25.01 -7.03
C LYS A 3 -7.16 25.03 -6.26
N ARG A 4 -6.67 26.23 -5.90
CA ARG A 4 -5.44 26.40 -5.11
C ARG A 4 -5.75 26.26 -3.63
N LEU A 5 -4.92 25.49 -2.91
CA LEU A 5 -4.97 25.33 -1.46
C LEU A 5 -3.65 25.84 -0.88
N ASN A 6 -3.72 26.74 0.11
CA ASN A 6 -2.57 27.19 0.87
C ASN A 6 -2.58 26.49 2.24
N ILE A 7 -1.44 25.90 2.62
CA ILE A 7 -1.27 25.20 3.90
C ILE A 7 -0.03 25.73 4.62
N THR A 8 -0.13 25.85 5.94
CA THR A 8 1.01 26.12 6.82
C THR A 8 1.54 24.80 7.34
N ILE A 9 2.84 24.57 7.23
CA ILE A 9 3.51 23.34 7.67
C ILE A 9 4.86 23.68 8.29
N GLU A 10 5.35 22.83 9.18
CA GLU A 10 6.68 23.01 9.78
C GLU A 10 7.78 22.97 8.69
N GLU A 11 8.71 23.90 8.73
CA GLU A 11 9.77 24.04 7.73
C GLU A 11 10.65 22.79 7.60
N LYS A 12 11.02 22.18 8.74
CA LYS A 12 11.82 20.95 8.75
C LYS A 12 11.09 19.80 8.05
N LEU A 13 9.78 19.70 8.24
CA LEU A 13 8.94 18.71 7.58
C LEU A 13 8.84 18.99 6.07
N LEU A 14 8.62 20.26 5.68
CA LEU A 14 8.60 20.65 4.27
C LEU A 14 9.89 20.26 3.55
N ASN A 15 11.04 20.47 4.17
CA ASN A 15 12.34 20.11 3.60
C ASN A 15 12.50 18.59 3.43
N LYS A 16 12.00 17.78 4.37
CA LYS A 16 12.00 16.32 4.24
C LYS A 16 11.11 15.85 3.08
N ILE A 17 9.89 16.39 2.99
CA ILE A 17 8.96 15.99 1.93
C ILE A 17 9.47 16.41 0.55
N LYS A 18 10.12 17.59 0.43
CA LYS A 18 10.75 18.02 -0.82
C LYS A 18 11.85 17.05 -1.28
N LYS A 19 12.72 16.60 -0.36
CA LYS A 19 13.75 15.59 -0.68
C LYS A 19 13.12 14.30 -1.17
N TYR A 20 12.13 13.80 -0.44
CA TYR A 20 11.39 12.59 -0.83
C TYR A 20 10.75 12.72 -2.22
N ALA A 21 10.14 13.87 -2.53
CA ALA A 21 9.52 14.11 -3.83
C ALA A 21 10.54 14.04 -4.98
N ILE A 22 11.75 14.60 -4.78
CA ILE A 22 12.84 14.51 -5.75
C ILE A 22 13.31 13.06 -5.93
N GLU A 23 13.48 12.32 -4.83
CA GLU A 23 13.91 10.91 -4.86
C GLU A 23 12.89 10.01 -5.58
N GLN A 24 11.61 10.33 -5.48
CA GLN A 24 10.52 9.61 -6.15
C GLN A 24 10.15 10.20 -7.52
N GLU A 25 10.95 11.13 -8.05
CA GLU A 25 10.73 11.80 -9.34
C GLU A 25 9.31 12.39 -9.50
N THR A 26 8.74 12.90 -8.40
CA THR A 26 7.38 13.43 -8.34
C THR A 26 7.35 14.85 -7.78
N SER A 27 6.19 15.50 -7.86
CA SER A 27 5.99 16.83 -7.31
C SER A 27 5.31 16.79 -5.94
N LEU A 28 5.60 17.79 -5.09
CA LEU A 28 4.91 17.94 -3.80
C LEU A 28 3.39 18.06 -3.97
N SER A 29 2.94 18.75 -5.01
CA SER A 29 1.50 18.88 -5.32
C SER A 29 0.87 17.53 -5.64
N ASN A 30 1.56 16.68 -6.42
CA ASN A 30 1.07 15.33 -6.73
C ASN A 30 0.99 14.46 -5.48
N LEU A 31 2.02 14.47 -4.62
CA LEU A 31 2.01 13.71 -3.36
C LEU A 31 0.82 14.08 -2.47
N VAL A 32 0.51 15.38 -2.38
CA VAL A 32 -0.62 15.86 -1.57
C VAL A 32 -1.96 15.51 -2.23
N GLU A 33 -2.08 15.64 -3.55
CA GLU A 33 -3.28 15.27 -4.32
C GLU A 33 -3.56 13.76 -4.18
N GLU A 34 -2.54 12.91 -4.36
CA GLU A 34 -2.63 11.46 -4.16
C GLU A 34 -3.03 11.09 -2.73
N HIS A 35 -2.44 11.74 -1.73
CA HIS A 35 -2.80 11.50 -0.34
C HIS A 35 -4.27 11.84 -0.06
N PHE A 36 -4.77 12.97 -0.60
CA PHE A 36 -6.19 13.32 -0.48
C PHE A 36 -7.09 12.31 -1.20
N GLU A 37 -6.72 11.87 -2.41
CA GLU A 37 -7.46 10.84 -3.12
C GLU A 37 -7.51 9.52 -2.34
N GLU A 38 -6.39 9.10 -1.75
CA GLU A 38 -6.33 7.89 -0.93
C GLU A 38 -7.18 7.99 0.34
N MET A 39 -7.21 9.15 0.99
CA MET A 39 -8.08 9.37 2.15
C MET A 39 -9.57 9.32 1.79
N LEU A 40 -9.93 9.74 0.57
CA LEU A 40 -11.31 9.73 0.08
C LEU A 40 -11.73 8.37 -0.48
N LYS A 41 -10.78 7.49 -0.82
CA LYS A 41 -11.10 6.13 -1.30
C LYS A 41 -11.90 5.42 -0.19
N PRO A 42 -13.08 4.86 -0.51
CA PRO A 42 -13.80 4.04 0.45
C PRO A 42 -12.84 2.93 0.85
N LYS A 43 -12.54 2.82 2.16
CA LYS A 43 -11.76 1.69 2.67
C LYS A 43 -12.40 0.45 2.06
N ARG A 44 -11.60 -0.36 1.36
CA ARG A 44 -12.01 -1.69 0.94
C ARG A 44 -12.32 -2.46 2.21
N LYS A 45 -13.52 -2.26 2.75
CA LYS A 45 -14.16 -3.24 3.60
C LYS A 45 -14.14 -4.45 2.69
N LEU A 46 -13.40 -5.50 3.06
CA LEU A 46 -13.76 -6.81 2.55
C LEU A 46 -15.29 -6.85 2.72
N THR A 47 -16.00 -7.16 1.64
CA THR A 47 -17.47 -7.14 1.60
C THR A 47 -18.08 -7.98 2.73
N LYS A 48 -17.26 -8.83 3.36
CA LYS A 48 -17.44 -9.44 4.67
C LYS A 48 -16.18 -9.21 5.53
N LYS A 49 -16.29 -9.08 6.85
CA LYS A 49 -15.13 -9.27 7.75
C LYS A 49 -14.77 -10.77 7.71
N ILE A 50 -14.09 -11.21 6.67
CA ILE A 50 -13.67 -12.61 6.53
C ILE A 50 -12.41 -12.77 7.36
N GLY A 51 -12.41 -13.72 8.30
CA GLY A 51 -11.20 -14.07 9.04
C GLY A 51 -10.10 -14.54 8.08
N LEU A 52 -8.83 -14.48 8.49
CA LEU A 52 -7.71 -14.96 7.67
C LEU A 52 -7.89 -16.41 7.20
N VAL A 53 -8.53 -17.24 8.04
CA VAL A 53 -8.86 -18.64 7.73
C VAL A 53 -9.90 -18.74 6.61
N GLU A 54 -11.02 -18.04 6.76
CA GLU A 54 -12.08 -18.01 5.75
C GLU A 54 -11.60 -17.39 4.42
N PHE A 55 -10.68 -16.43 4.49
CA PHE A 55 -10.04 -15.86 3.29
C PHE A 55 -9.22 -16.92 2.55
N LYS A 56 -8.39 -17.70 3.26
CA LYS A 56 -7.62 -18.81 2.67
C LYS A 56 -8.52 -19.80 1.93
N GLU A 57 -9.66 -20.14 2.51
CA GLU A 57 -10.61 -21.08 1.92
C GLU A 57 -11.35 -20.51 0.70
N SER A 58 -11.51 -19.18 0.64
CA SER A 58 -12.11 -18.50 -0.51
C SER A 58 -11.17 -18.36 -1.73
N LEU A 59 -9.87 -18.62 -1.56
CA LEU A 59 -8.90 -18.52 -2.64
C LEU A 59 -9.04 -19.72 -3.60
N PRO A 60 -8.90 -19.49 -4.93
CA PRO A 60 -8.89 -20.59 -5.88
C PRO A 60 -7.69 -21.51 -5.60
N PRO A 61 -7.81 -22.82 -5.90
CA PRO A 61 -6.71 -23.76 -5.73
C PRO A 61 -5.50 -23.29 -6.53
N SER A 62 -4.31 -23.52 -5.99
CA SER A 62 -3.07 -23.08 -6.62
C SER A 62 -2.95 -23.69 -8.01
N LYS A 63 -2.66 -22.85 -9.01
CA LYS A 63 -2.35 -23.31 -10.38
C LYS A 63 -1.03 -24.09 -10.47
N LYS A 64 -0.29 -24.16 -9.38
CA LYS A 64 1.00 -24.83 -9.28
C LYS A 64 0.86 -26.01 -8.32
N GLU A 65 1.30 -27.17 -8.77
CA GLU A 65 1.44 -28.35 -7.93
C GLU A 65 2.68 -28.14 -7.05
N PHE A 66 2.48 -28.14 -5.74
CA PHE A 66 3.58 -28.07 -4.79
C PHE A 66 4.02 -29.50 -4.48
N PRO A 67 5.33 -29.82 -4.56
CA PRO A 67 5.81 -31.14 -4.22
C PRO A 67 5.52 -31.42 -2.74
N GLN A 68 4.88 -32.56 -2.48
CA GLN A 68 4.38 -32.91 -1.16
C GLN A 68 5.51 -33.25 -0.18
N ASP A 69 6.66 -33.70 -0.71
CA ASP A 69 7.86 -34.07 0.05
C ASP A 69 8.86 -32.91 0.20
N TRP A 70 8.50 -31.68 -0.14
CA TRP A 70 9.42 -30.55 -0.07
C TRP A 70 9.49 -29.95 1.33
N ASP A 71 10.65 -30.05 1.98
CA ASP A 71 10.91 -29.39 3.26
C ASP A 71 11.29 -27.92 3.06
N TRP A 72 10.25 -27.08 3.03
CA TRP A 72 10.39 -25.63 2.90
C TRP A 72 11.13 -24.97 4.06
N LYS A 73 11.16 -25.58 5.26
CA LYS A 73 11.86 -25.01 6.42
C LYS A 73 13.36 -25.13 6.26
N LYS A 74 13.81 -26.28 5.75
CA LYS A 74 15.23 -26.54 5.50
C LYS A 74 15.82 -25.63 4.42
N GLU A 75 15.07 -25.38 3.35
CA GLU A 75 15.49 -24.53 2.23
C GLU A 75 15.64 -23.05 2.64
N TYR A 76 14.66 -22.52 3.37
CA TYR A 76 14.60 -21.09 3.72
C TYR A 76 15.19 -20.75 5.10
N ARG A 77 15.85 -21.71 5.78
CA ARG A 77 16.43 -21.56 7.13
C ARG A 77 15.49 -20.82 8.11
N MET A 78 14.25 -21.29 8.24
CA MET A 78 13.36 -20.87 9.33
C MET A 78 13.39 -21.85 10.49
#